data_AF-A0A6B3HUZ7-F1
#
_entry.id   AF-A0A6B3HUZ7-F1
#
_cell.length_a   1.000
_cell.length_b   1.000
_cell.length_c   1.000
_cell.angle_alpha   90.00
_cell.angle_beta   90.00
_cell.angle_gamma   90.00
#
_symmetry.space_group_name_H-M   'P 1'
#
loop_
_entity.id
_entity.type
_entity.pdbx_description
1 polymer ?
#
loop_
_entity_poly.entity_id
_entity_poly.type
_entity_poly.pdbx_seq_one_letter_code
_entity_poly.pdbx_strand_id
1 'polypeptide(L)' 'EHHGTPFVVAVNRFDHDTTYSLDEIRQALALPPHVPMVDCDARVRTSSKNVLITLVDHLRTMALAREATP' A
#
# COMPACT_ATOMS: atom_id res chain seq x y z
N GLU A 1 0.51 1.34 14.50
CA GLU A 1 1.87 0.90 14.11
C GLU A 1 2.86 2.05 14.30
N HIS A 2 3.77 1.96 15.28
CA HIS A 2 4.70 3.05 15.66
C HIS A 2 6.17 2.66 15.47
N HIS A 3 6.52 1.83 14.48
CA HIS A 3 7.86 1.23 14.40
C HIS A 3 8.74 1.74 13.24
N GLY A 4 8.35 2.80 12.53
CA GLY A 4 9.15 3.37 11.43
C GLY A 4 9.43 2.42 10.26
N THR A 5 8.85 1.22 10.30
CA THR A 5 8.94 0.21 9.24
C THR A 5 8.11 0.69 8.07
N PRO A 6 8.69 0.87 6.87
CA PRO A 6 7.91 1.21 5.69
C PRO A 6 6.90 0.11 5.36
N PHE A 7 5.74 0.51 4.89
CA PHE A 7 4.65 -0.42 4.58
C PHE A 7 3.82 0.10 3.40
N VAL A 8 3.03 -0.81 2.84
CA VAL A 8 1.97 -0.52 1.88
C VAL A 8 0.65 -1.03 2.44
N VAL A 9 -0.46 -0.47 2.00
CA VAL A 9 -1.79 -0.93 2.40
C VAL A 9 -2.46 -1.61 1.21
N ALA A 10 -2.71 -2.91 1.34
CA ALA A 10 -3.52 -3.66 0.38
C ALA A 10 -4.98 -3.65 0.84
N VAL A 11 -5.85 -2.98 0.07
CA VAL A 11 -7.29 -3.02 0.29
C VAL A 11 -7.81 -4.32 -0.31
N ASN A 12 -7.94 -5.31 0.55
CA ASN A 12 -8.33 -6.65 0.15
C ASN A 12 -9.84 -6.74 -0.03
N ARG A 13 -10.29 -6.97 -1.28
CA ARG A 13 -11.70 -7.01 -1.67
C ARG A 13 -12.08 -8.39 -2.17
N PHE A 14 -13.12 -8.93 -1.57
CA PHE A 14 -13.80 -10.15 -2.02
C PHE A 14 -15.28 -9.83 -2.14
N ASP A 15 -15.85 -10.11 -3.31
CA ASP A 15 -17.28 -10.02 -3.61
C ASP A 15 -17.88 -8.59 -3.42
N HIS A 16 -18.49 -8.06 -4.48
CA HIS A 16 -18.67 -6.61 -4.74
C HIS A 16 -19.71 -5.85 -3.87
N ASP A 17 -19.95 -6.23 -2.62
CA ASP A 17 -21.11 -5.67 -1.88
C ASP A 17 -20.83 -4.37 -1.11
N THR A 18 -19.58 -3.90 -0.99
CA THR A 18 -19.32 -2.54 -0.51
C THR A 18 -17.99 -1.99 -1.03
N THR A 19 -18.04 -1.03 -1.95
CA THR A 19 -16.85 -0.41 -2.56
C THR A 19 -16.65 1.01 -2.02
N TYR A 20 -16.00 1.13 -0.86
CA TYR A 20 -15.37 2.40 -0.49
C TYR A 20 -14.20 2.68 -1.44
N SER A 21 -14.10 3.90 -1.94
CA SER A 21 -12.94 4.37 -2.71
C SER A 21 -11.67 4.32 -1.88
N LEU A 22 -10.51 4.28 -2.54
CA LEU A 22 -9.22 4.32 -1.83
C LEU A 22 -9.05 5.62 -1.04
N ASP A 23 -9.64 6.73 -1.50
CA ASP A 23 -9.58 8.01 -0.81
C ASP A 23 -10.40 8.01 0.49
N GLU A 24 -11.61 7.43 0.47
CA GLU A 24 -12.42 7.27 1.69
C GLU A 24 -11.69 6.39 2.71
N ILE A 25 -11.10 5.29 2.26
CA ILE A 25 -10.33 4.38 3.13
C ILE A 25 -9.09 5.10 3.69
N ARG A 26 -8.38 5.87 2.86
CA ARG A 26 -7.22 6.66 3.29
C ARG A 26 -7.60 7.64 4.39
N GLN A 27 -8.69 8.36 4.20
CA GLN A 27 -9.19 9.32 5.17
C GLN A 27 -9.61 8.62 6.47
N ALA A 28 -10.37 7.52 6.38
CA ALA A 28 -10.83 6.77 7.54
C ALA A 28 -9.69 6.18 8.38
N LEU A 29 -8.60 5.76 7.73
CA LEU A 29 -7.41 5.21 8.39
C LEU A 29 -6.35 6.26 8.74
N ALA A 30 -6.60 7.55 8.46
CA ALA A 30 -5.64 8.65 8.63
C ALA A 30 -4.26 8.36 8.00
N LEU A 31 -4.24 7.73 6.82
CA LEU A 31 -3.01 7.30 6.17
C LEU A 31 -2.29 8.46 5.48
N PRO A 32 -0.98 8.67 5.74
CA PRO A 32 -0.20 9.68 5.05
C PRO A 32 -0.20 9.48 3.52
N PRO A 33 -0.19 10.56 2.71
CA PRO A 33 -0.25 10.47 1.24
C PRO A 33 0.86 9.62 0.61
N HIS A 34 2.02 9.53 1.26
CA HIS A 34 3.17 8.78 0.76
C HIS A 34 3.04 7.26 0.91
N VAL A 35 2.10 6.77 1.73
CA VAL A 35 1.86 5.34 1.92
C VAL A 35 1.08 4.81 0.72
N PRO A 36 1.64 3.91 -0.11
CA PRO A 36 0.94 3.35 -1.26
C PRO A 36 -0.28 2.52 -0.83
N MET A 37 -1.37 2.67 -1.58
CA MET A 37 -2.60 1.88 -1.42
C MET A 37 -2.91 1.17 -2.73
N VAL A 38 -3.21 -0.13 -2.65
CA VAL A 38 -3.52 -0.96 -3.82
C VAL A 38 -4.71 -1.86 -3.53
N ASP A 39 -5.61 -2.00 -4.50
CA ASP A 39 -6.65 -3.03 -4.42
C ASP A 39 -6.04 -4.42 -4.62
N CYS A 40 -6.53 -5.39 -3.85
CA CYS A 40 -6.08 -6.77 -3.89
C CYS A 40 -7.25 -7.74 -3.74
N ASP A 41 -7.20 -8.89 -4.40
CA ASP A 41 -7.94 -10.09 -3.97
C ASP A 41 -6.88 -11.12 -3.55
N ALA A 42 -6.72 -11.33 -2.25
CA ALA A 42 -5.70 -12.23 -1.71
C ALA A 42 -5.89 -13.71 -2.13
N ARG A 43 -7.06 -14.10 -2.65
CA ARG A 43 -7.32 -15.44 -3.23
C ARG A 43 -6.64 -15.59 -4.59
N VAL A 44 -6.33 -14.46 -5.24
CA VAL A 44 -5.73 -14.40 -6.58
C VAL A 44 -4.22 -14.18 -6.45
N ARG A 45 -3.43 -15.21 -6.77
CA ARG A 45 -1.96 -15.18 -6.65
C ARG A 45 -1.31 -13.97 -7.34
N THR A 46 -1.77 -13.61 -8.53
CA THR A 46 -1.24 -12.46 -9.27
C THR A 46 -1.55 -11.13 -8.60
N SER A 47 -2.70 -11.03 -7.92
CA SER A 47 -3.07 -9.85 -7.15
C SER A 47 -2.12 -9.66 -5.96
N SER A 48 -1.90 -10.71 -5.17
CA SER A 48 -0.92 -10.69 -4.07
C SER A 48 0.51 -10.40 -4.54
N LYS A 49 0.90 -10.93 -5.72
CA LYS A 49 2.20 -10.62 -6.33
C LYS A 49 2.34 -9.12 -6.61
N ASN A 50 1.29 -8.47 -7.11
CA ASN A 50 1.32 -7.03 -7.40
C ASN A 50 1.49 -6.20 -6.11
N VAL A 51 0.85 -6.59 -5.01
CA VAL A 51 1.07 -5.96 -3.69
C VAL A 51 2.55 -6.02 -3.28
N LEU A 52 3.19 -7.19 -3.44
CA LEU A 52 4.60 -7.35 -3.11
C LEU A 52 5.52 -6.49 -4.00
N ILE A 53 5.20 -6.40 -5.30
CA ILE A 53 5.93 -5.51 -6.21
C ILE A 53 5.81 -4.06 -5.73
N THR A 54 4.60 -3.60 -5.41
CA THR A 54 4.38 -2.24 -4.89
C THR A 54 5.19 -1.98 -3.62
N LEU A 55 5.27 -2.95 -2.70
CA LEU A 55 6.10 -2.81 -1.50
C LEU A 55 7.58 -2.67 -1.85
N VAL A 56 8.11 -3.53 -2.72
CA VAL A 56 9.53 -3.48 -3.12
C VAL A 56 9.86 -2.16 -3.83
N ASP A 57 9.00 -1.69 -4.71
CA ASP A 57 9.17 -0.39 -5.38
C ASP A 57 9.13 0.77 -4.39
N HIS A 58 8.20 0.75 -3.43
CA HIS A 58 8.14 1.76 -2.37
C HIS A 58 9.43 1.81 -1.54
N LEU A 59 9.92 0.64 -1.10
CA LEU A 59 11.18 0.51 -0.37
C LEU A 59 12.37 1.01 -1.19
N ARG A 60 12.40 0.69 -2.49
CA ARG A 60 13.45 1.16 -3.41
C ARG A 60 13.44 2.68 -3.53
N THR A 61 12.28 3.30 -3.75
CA THR A 61 12.16 4.76 -3.83
C THR A 61 12.60 5.44 -2.53
N MET A 62 12.23 4.89 -1.37
CA MET A 62 12.67 5.41 -0.09
C MET A 62 14.18 5.29 0.12
N ALA A 63 14.79 4.17 -0.27
CA ALA A 63 16.24 3.98 -0.18
C ALA A 63 16.99 5.04 -1.00
N LEU A 64 16.57 5.25 -2.25
CA LEU A 64 17.15 6.27 -3.13
C LEU A 64 16.99 7.70 -2.57
N ALA A 65 15.84 8.02 -1.99
CA ALA A 65 15.61 9.33 -1.38
C ALA A 65 16.52 9.57 -0.14
N ARG A 66 16.81 8.52 0.63
CA ARG A 66 17.75 8.60 1.76
C ARG A 66 19.19 8.82 1.31
N GLU A 67 19.61 8.19 0.21
CA GLU A 67 20.95 8.39 -0.36
C GLU A 67 21.16 9.80 -0.94
N ALA A 68 20.10 10.44 -1.43
CA ALA A 68 20.15 11.78 -2.01
C ALA A 68 20.12 12.92 -0.98
N THR A 69 19.86 12.63 0.29
CA THR A 69 19.82 13.63 1.38
C THR A 69 21.13 13.53 2.18
N PRO A 70 22.08 14.47 2.04
CA PRO A 70 23.40 14.40 2.69
C PRO A 70 23.37 14.57 4.21
#